data_AF-A0A4Y2UZV3-F1
#
_entry.id   AF-A0A4Y2UZV3-F1
#
_cell.length_a   1.000
_cell.length_b   1.000
_cell.length_c   1.000
_cell.angle_alpha   90.00
_cell.angle_beta   90.00
_cell.angle_gamma   90.00
#
_symmetry.space_group_name_H-M   'P 1'
#
loop_
_entity.id
_entity.type
_entity.pdbx_description
1 polymer ?
#
loop_
_entity_poly.entity_id
_entity_poly.type
_entity_poly.pdbx_seq_one_letter_code
_entity_poly.pdbx_strand_id
1 'polypeptide(L)'
;MTFGLRNAAQSFQRFIDQVLLGLDCSYAYLDDILIASENEDQHKLDVEKVFQMLKDYGLKINIGKCVFGQETLQFLGFQISSRGVSPFPDKVKVLIEYPLPKTVDKLRRFLAMLNFYHRFLKNATGVQACLHDLAKGKAKKDKSVIAWSVEAKTAFQACKDFLVQSTILAYPKCDAQLSLVTDASETAIGAVLHEGRDFVVFTDHKPLTFAFKQNHENNSPRQIRHLEFIGQFTSDIRYIAGSSNLVADTFSRISAITVPGSVDFNEMATAQDSDGELRSLIETGTGLKFEQLSLLSSKRFLYCDISTDKSGHMFQYHSERKSLIYYPACHILV
;
A
#
# COMPACT_ATOMS: atom_id res chain seq x y z
N MET A 1 13.82 36.20 -12.59
CA MET A 1 12.77 36.41 -13.60
C MET A 1 11.69 37.32 -13.03
N THR A 2 11.06 38.17 -13.84
CA THR A 2 9.93 39.00 -13.40
C THR A 2 8.67 38.16 -13.25
N PHE A 3 7.90 38.38 -12.18
CA PHE A 3 6.63 37.71 -11.96
C PHE A 3 5.61 38.04 -13.07
N GLY A 4 4.72 37.08 -13.39
CA GLY A 4 3.59 37.29 -14.31
C GLY A 4 3.80 36.86 -15.76
N LEU A 5 5.00 36.42 -16.14
CA LEU A 5 5.23 35.84 -17.47
C LEU A 5 4.66 34.41 -17.55
N ARG A 6 3.86 34.14 -18.59
CA ARG A 6 3.15 32.86 -18.79
C ARG A 6 4.05 31.62 -18.74
N ASN A 7 5.31 31.75 -19.17
CA ASN A 7 6.26 30.64 -19.26
C ASN A 7 7.39 30.71 -18.21
N ALA A 8 7.35 31.66 -17.28
CA ALA A 8 8.46 31.85 -16.32
C ALA A 8 8.70 30.60 -15.47
N ALA A 9 7.64 29.94 -15.02
CA ALA A 9 7.72 28.74 -14.20
C ALA A 9 8.43 27.58 -14.93
N GLN A 10 8.09 27.35 -16.20
CA GLN A 10 8.68 26.29 -17.02
C GLN A 10 10.15 26.60 -17.37
N SER A 11 10.45 27.87 -17.66
CA SER A 11 11.84 28.30 -17.84
C SER A 11 12.66 28.15 -16.57
N PHE A 12 12.07 28.41 -15.40
CA PHE A 12 12.74 28.24 -14.12
C PHE A 12 12.99 26.77 -13.79
N GLN A 13 11.98 25.92 -13.96
CA GLN A 13 12.11 24.48 -13.77
C GLN A 13 13.26 23.92 -14.62
N ARG A 14 13.30 24.23 -15.92
CA ARG A 14 14.38 23.78 -16.81
C ARG A 14 15.76 24.25 -16.35
N PHE A 15 15.83 25.48 -15.84
CA PHE A 15 17.08 26.01 -15.31
C PHE A 15 17.51 25.26 -14.04
N ILE A 16 16.61 25.05 -13.08
CA ILE A 16 16.93 24.32 -11.85
C ILE A 16 17.28 22.85 -12.15
N ASP A 17 16.57 22.20 -13.07
CA ASP A 17 16.90 20.84 -13.52
C ASP A 17 18.33 20.76 -14.09
N GLN A 18 18.78 21.81 -14.79
CA GLN A 18 20.16 21.90 -15.27
C GLN A 18 21.17 22.15 -14.14
N VAL A 19 20.82 22.98 -13.15
CA VAL A 19 21.69 23.24 -11.99
C VAL A 19 21.89 21.98 -11.14
N LEU A 20 20.85 21.17 -10.98
CA LEU A 20 20.89 19.95 -10.17
C LEU A 20 21.26 18.70 -10.97
N LEU A 21 21.61 18.85 -12.25
CA LEU A 21 21.94 17.73 -13.11
C LEU A 21 23.13 16.93 -12.55
N GLY A 22 22.94 15.61 -12.39
CA GLY A 22 23.96 14.71 -11.84
C GLY A 22 23.91 14.53 -10.32
N LEU A 23 22.93 15.13 -9.63
CA LEU A 23 22.69 14.93 -8.19
C LEU A 23 21.41 14.11 -7.96
N ASP A 24 21.53 12.78 -7.96
CA ASP A 24 20.42 11.85 -7.75
C ASP A 24 19.75 11.99 -6.37
N CYS A 25 20.45 12.57 -5.40
CA CYS A 25 19.93 12.85 -4.06
C CYS A 25 18.96 14.05 -4.02
N SER A 26 18.77 14.76 -5.12
CA SER A 26 17.98 15.98 -5.17
C SER A 26 16.81 15.90 -6.15
N TYR A 27 15.68 16.53 -5.78
CA TYR A 27 14.52 16.66 -6.65
C TYR A 27 13.96 18.06 -6.54
N ALA A 28 13.92 18.79 -7.65
CA ALA A 28 13.38 20.13 -7.70
C ALA A 28 11.99 20.20 -8.33
N TYR A 29 11.13 21.03 -7.74
CA TYR A 29 9.87 21.42 -8.33
C TYR A 29 9.65 22.91 -8.15
N LEU A 30 9.72 23.64 -9.26
CA LEU A 30 9.67 25.09 -9.32
C LEU A 30 10.69 25.71 -8.36
N ASP A 31 10.20 26.27 -7.25
CA ASP A 31 11.00 26.99 -6.26
C ASP A 31 11.45 26.08 -5.11
N ASP A 32 11.04 24.81 -5.05
CA ASP A 32 11.32 23.92 -3.92
C ASP A 32 12.32 22.81 -4.32
N ILE A 33 13.32 22.50 -3.47
CA ILE A 33 14.37 21.48 -3.74
C ILE A 33 14.42 20.42 -2.62
N LEU A 34 13.79 19.27 -2.83
CA LEU A 34 13.93 18.13 -1.93
C LEU A 34 15.36 17.57 -1.99
N ILE A 35 15.97 17.25 -0.84
CA ILE A 35 17.26 16.52 -0.78
C ILE A 35 17.12 15.33 0.17
N ALA A 36 17.18 14.12 -0.38
CA ALA A 36 17.08 12.89 0.37
C ALA A 36 18.41 12.11 0.32
N SER A 37 18.82 11.58 1.46
CA SER A 37 20.04 10.79 1.62
C SER A 37 19.78 9.62 2.57
N GLU A 38 20.63 8.59 2.53
CA GLU A 38 20.44 7.36 3.31
C GLU A 38 20.73 7.52 4.80
N ASN A 39 21.65 8.43 5.15
CA ASN A 39 22.11 8.66 6.52
C ASN A 39 22.55 10.12 6.71
N GLU A 40 22.71 10.55 7.97
CA GLU A 40 23.01 11.93 8.33
C GLU A 40 24.36 12.42 7.79
N ASP A 41 25.38 11.58 7.80
CA ASP A 41 26.73 11.96 7.34
C ASP A 41 26.76 12.17 5.82
N GLN A 42 26.14 11.25 5.07
CA GLN A 42 25.95 11.40 3.64
C GLN A 42 25.06 12.61 3.33
N HIS A 43 24.06 12.87 4.17
CA HIS A 43 23.17 14.01 3.99
C HIS A 43 23.90 15.35 4.08
N LYS A 44 24.83 15.51 5.03
CA LYS A 44 25.67 16.71 5.14
C LYS A 44 26.46 16.93 3.84
N LEU A 45 27.08 15.88 3.30
CA LEU A 45 27.83 15.94 2.05
C LEU A 45 26.95 16.29 0.85
N ASP A 46 25.75 15.73 0.77
CA ASP A 46 24.80 15.98 -0.32
C ASP A 46 24.26 17.41 -0.29
N VAL A 47 23.93 17.91 0.90
CA VAL A 47 23.52 19.32 1.10
C VAL A 47 24.64 20.27 0.70
N GLU A 48 25.89 19.99 1.10
CA GLU A 48 27.05 20.80 0.72
C GLU A 48 27.25 20.83 -0.80
N LYS A 49 27.11 19.69 -1.49
CA LYS A 49 27.18 19.62 -2.96
C LYS A 49 26.09 20.47 -3.61
N VAL A 50 24.84 20.35 -3.16
CA VAL A 50 23.74 21.15 -3.70
C VAL A 50 24.00 22.65 -3.46
N PHE A 51 24.44 23.04 -2.26
CA PHE A 51 24.77 24.43 -1.99
C PHE A 51 25.92 24.96 -2.85
N GLN A 52 26.93 24.14 -3.12
CA GLN A 52 28.01 24.52 -4.02
C GLN A 52 27.48 24.74 -5.44
N MET A 53 26.64 23.84 -5.97
CA MET A 53 26.00 24.02 -7.28
C MET A 53 25.13 25.28 -7.33
N LEU A 54 24.28 25.51 -6.32
CA LEU A 54 23.45 26.72 -6.26
C LEU A 54 24.31 27.99 -6.25
N LYS A 55 25.42 27.98 -5.50
CA LYS A 55 26.37 29.10 -5.44
C LYS A 55 27.07 29.36 -6.76
N ASP A 56 27.52 28.30 -7.45
CA ASP A 56 28.23 28.40 -8.73
C ASP A 56 27.33 28.97 -9.83
N TYR A 57 26.05 28.64 -9.80
CA TYR A 57 25.03 29.20 -10.70
C TYR A 57 24.41 30.52 -10.20
N GLY A 58 24.89 31.07 -9.08
CA GLY A 58 24.47 32.38 -8.56
C GLY A 58 23.06 32.42 -7.97
N LEU A 59 22.51 31.28 -7.57
CA LEU A 59 21.22 31.16 -6.91
C LEU A 59 21.30 31.54 -5.43
N LYS A 60 20.24 32.16 -4.92
CA LYS A 60 20.11 32.56 -3.52
C LYS A 60 18.97 31.80 -2.87
N ILE A 61 19.20 31.37 -1.65
CA ILE A 61 18.26 30.56 -0.87
C ILE A 61 17.66 31.42 0.23
N ASN A 62 16.34 31.29 0.45
CA ASN A 62 15.71 31.91 1.61
C ASN A 62 15.78 31.01 2.85
N ILE A 63 16.81 31.24 3.68
CA ILE A 63 17.07 30.45 4.91
C ILE A 63 15.84 30.38 5.82
N GLY A 64 15.03 31.44 5.91
CA GLY A 64 13.85 31.46 6.78
C GLY A 64 12.71 30.53 6.34
N LYS A 65 12.74 30.06 5.09
CA LYS A 65 11.80 29.06 4.56
C LYS A 65 12.40 27.66 4.53
N CYS A 66 13.73 27.54 4.60
CA CYS A 66 14.39 26.25 4.61
C CYS A 66 14.11 25.48 5.90
N VAL A 67 14.06 24.16 5.75
CA VAL A 67 13.99 23.22 6.86
C VAL A 67 15.13 22.23 6.65
N PHE A 68 15.78 21.74 7.71
CA PHE A 68 16.92 20.83 7.58
C PHE A 68 16.83 19.72 8.63
N GLY A 69 17.42 18.55 8.34
CA GLY A 69 17.59 17.48 9.32
C GLY A 69 16.28 16.84 9.82
N GLN A 70 15.19 16.91 9.06
CA GLN A 70 13.88 16.39 9.48
C GLN A 70 13.66 14.95 9.08
N GLU A 71 12.90 14.23 9.91
CA GLU A 71 12.47 12.86 9.60
C GLU A 71 11.25 12.78 8.69
N THR A 72 10.47 13.85 8.72
CA THR A 72 9.22 13.93 7.99
C THR A 72 8.99 15.37 7.62
N LEU A 73 8.61 15.59 6.38
CA LEU A 73 8.58 16.92 5.78
C LEU A 73 7.35 17.09 4.89
N GLN A 74 7.03 18.34 4.60
CA GLN A 74 5.95 18.68 3.69
C GLN A 74 6.53 19.11 2.35
N PHE A 75 6.04 18.49 1.27
CA PHE A 75 6.44 18.84 -0.09
C PHE A 75 5.30 18.60 -1.07
N LEU A 76 5.04 19.58 -1.95
CA LEU A 76 3.99 19.51 -2.98
C LEU A 76 2.60 19.09 -2.47
N GLY A 77 2.27 19.45 -1.23
CA GLY A 77 0.98 19.11 -0.60
C GLY A 77 0.90 17.69 -0.03
N PHE A 78 2.03 16.98 0.03
CA PHE A 78 2.18 15.66 0.65
C PHE A 78 3.12 15.70 1.84
N GLN A 79 3.00 14.70 2.70
CA GLN A 79 3.95 14.42 3.77
C GLN A 79 4.88 13.31 3.29
N ILE A 80 6.19 13.57 3.33
CA ILE A 80 7.25 12.67 2.87
C ILE A 80 8.02 12.20 4.09
N SER A 81 8.25 10.90 4.20
CA SER A 81 9.00 10.25 5.28
C SER A 81 9.87 9.12 4.73
N SER A 82 10.71 8.47 5.55
CA SER A 82 11.42 7.24 5.14
C SER A 82 10.51 6.12 4.68
N ARG A 83 9.30 6.04 5.26
CA ARG A 83 8.36 4.93 5.03
C ARG A 83 7.57 5.09 3.74
N GLY A 84 7.60 6.28 3.15
CA GLY A 84 6.84 6.62 1.96
C GLY A 84 6.18 7.99 2.03
N VAL A 85 5.26 8.18 1.10
CA VAL A 85 4.48 9.42 0.94
C VAL A 85 3.07 9.21 1.49
N SER A 86 2.56 10.20 2.21
CA SER A 86 1.18 10.21 2.70
C SER A 86 0.51 11.57 2.42
N PRO A 87 -0.84 11.61 2.39
CA PRO A 87 -1.56 12.87 2.37
C PRO A 87 -1.23 13.74 3.59
N PHE A 88 -1.17 15.06 3.40
CA PHE A 88 -0.91 15.96 4.51
C PHE A 88 -2.10 15.98 5.50
N PRO A 89 -1.91 15.67 6.80
CA PRO A 89 -2.99 15.42 7.74
C PRO A 89 -3.99 16.58 7.85
N ASP A 90 -3.54 17.83 7.81
CA ASP A 90 -4.43 18.97 7.94
C ASP A 90 -5.33 19.16 6.71
N LYS A 91 -4.84 18.81 5.51
CA LYS A 91 -5.66 18.81 4.28
C LYS A 91 -6.66 17.66 4.30
N VAL A 92 -6.26 16.51 4.86
CA VAL A 92 -7.17 15.37 5.06
C VAL A 92 -8.25 15.70 6.09
N LYS A 93 -7.92 16.35 7.21
CA LYS A 93 -8.89 16.81 8.22
C LYS A 93 -9.99 17.67 7.58
N VAL A 94 -9.62 18.62 6.72
CA VAL A 94 -10.58 19.45 5.99
C VAL A 94 -11.54 18.61 5.13
N LEU A 95 -11.08 17.49 4.56
CA LEU A 95 -11.92 16.58 3.77
C LEU A 95 -12.83 15.70 4.65
N ILE A 96 -12.33 15.23 5.79
CA ILE A 96 -13.11 14.46 6.77
C ILE A 96 -14.24 15.33 7.33
N GLU A 97 -13.93 16.56 7.73
CA GLU A 97 -14.87 17.53 8.30
C GLU A 97 -15.74 18.22 7.24
N TYR A 98 -15.51 17.95 5.95
CA TYR A 98 -16.20 18.64 4.86
C TYR A 98 -17.72 18.42 4.97
N PRO A 99 -18.54 19.49 5.05
CA PRO A 99 -19.98 19.34 5.24
C PRO A 99 -20.64 18.75 3.99
N LEU A 100 -21.78 18.08 4.18
CA LEU A 100 -22.52 17.50 3.05
C LEU A 100 -22.82 18.58 1.99
N PRO A 101 -22.31 18.43 0.75
CA PRO A 101 -22.44 19.47 -0.27
C PRO A 101 -23.91 19.73 -0.63
N LYS A 102 -24.40 20.95 -0.41
CA LYS A 102 -25.78 21.32 -0.77
C LYS A 102 -25.98 21.56 -2.27
N THR A 103 -24.91 21.90 -3.00
CA THR A 103 -24.96 22.31 -4.40
C THR A 103 -23.96 21.56 -5.27
N VAL A 104 -24.26 21.43 -6.57
CA VAL A 104 -23.40 20.72 -7.53
C VAL A 104 -21.98 21.33 -7.60
N ASP A 105 -21.84 22.64 -7.54
CA ASP A 105 -20.52 23.30 -7.46
C ASP A 105 -19.71 22.85 -6.23
N LYS A 106 -20.34 22.76 -5.06
CA LYS A 106 -19.67 22.30 -3.82
C LYS A 106 -19.31 20.81 -3.90
N LEU A 107 -20.14 19.99 -4.55
CA LEU A 107 -19.85 18.58 -4.78
C LEU A 107 -18.67 18.41 -5.73
N ARG A 108 -18.59 19.18 -6.82
CA ARG A 108 -17.46 19.14 -7.74
C ARG A 108 -16.15 19.56 -7.09
N ARG A 109 -16.18 20.57 -6.21
CA ARG A 109 -15.01 20.95 -5.41
C ARG A 109 -14.55 19.79 -4.52
N PHE A 110 -15.48 19.12 -3.85
CA PHE A 110 -15.18 17.94 -3.06
C PHE A 110 -14.56 16.82 -3.91
N LEU A 111 -15.17 16.46 -5.04
CA LEU A 111 -14.65 15.43 -5.95
C LEU A 111 -13.28 15.80 -6.51
N ALA A 112 -13.03 17.08 -6.82
CA ALA A 112 -11.72 17.53 -7.29
C ALA A 112 -10.64 17.39 -6.21
N MET A 113 -10.94 17.75 -4.97
CA MET A 113 -10.01 17.56 -3.84
C MET A 113 -9.78 16.07 -3.55
N LEU A 114 -10.81 15.24 -3.68
CA LEU A 114 -10.69 13.80 -3.49
C LEU A 114 -9.85 13.16 -4.59
N ASN A 115 -10.02 13.61 -5.84
CA ASN A 115 -9.24 13.15 -6.98
C ASN A 115 -7.75 13.50 -6.86
N PHE A 116 -7.41 14.62 -6.21
CA PHE A 116 -6.02 14.95 -5.90
C PHE A 116 -5.34 13.85 -5.05
N TYR A 117 -6.09 13.21 -4.16
CA TYR A 117 -5.62 12.09 -3.33
C TYR A 117 -5.95 10.71 -3.90
N HIS A 118 -6.42 10.60 -5.14
CA HIS A 118 -6.86 9.33 -5.75
C HIS A 118 -5.80 8.22 -5.65
N ARG A 119 -4.51 8.56 -5.76
CA ARG A 119 -3.39 7.60 -5.65
C ARG A 119 -3.35 6.84 -4.31
N PHE A 120 -3.92 7.40 -3.24
CA PHE A 120 -3.97 6.78 -1.91
C PHE A 120 -5.28 6.02 -1.65
N LEU A 121 -6.25 6.12 -2.57
CA LEU A 121 -7.59 5.56 -2.40
C LEU A 121 -7.73 4.30 -3.26
N LYS A 122 -7.60 3.12 -2.64
CA LYS A 122 -7.80 1.84 -3.33
C LYS A 122 -9.28 1.67 -3.71
N ASN A 123 -9.55 1.28 -4.96
CA ASN A 123 -10.89 0.98 -5.48
C ASN A 123 -11.94 2.11 -5.33
N ALA A 124 -11.51 3.36 -5.28
CA ALA A 124 -12.39 4.50 -4.99
C ALA A 124 -13.32 4.89 -6.15
N THR A 125 -12.98 4.49 -7.37
CA THR A 125 -13.76 4.77 -8.60
C THR A 125 -15.18 4.22 -8.53
N GLY A 126 -15.37 3.00 -8.01
CA GLY A 126 -16.69 2.39 -7.87
C GLY A 126 -17.59 3.15 -6.90
N VAL A 127 -17.04 3.62 -5.78
CA VAL A 127 -17.79 4.40 -4.77
C VAL A 127 -18.06 5.83 -5.24
N GLN A 128 -17.13 6.41 -6.01
CA GLN A 128 -17.29 7.76 -6.56
C GLN A 128 -18.29 7.83 -7.72
N ALA A 129 -18.59 6.71 -8.40
CA ALA A 129 -19.49 6.69 -9.55
C ALA A 129 -20.85 7.34 -9.25
N CYS A 130 -21.47 6.97 -8.12
CA CYS A 130 -22.74 7.55 -7.67
C CYS A 130 -22.65 9.06 -7.46
N LEU A 131 -21.51 9.58 -6.99
CA LEU A 131 -21.29 11.01 -6.79
C LEU A 131 -21.03 11.76 -8.12
N HIS A 132 -20.34 11.11 -9.05
CA HIS A 132 -20.12 11.66 -10.39
C HIS A 132 -21.43 11.76 -11.18
N ASP A 133 -22.33 10.79 -11.04
CA ASP A 133 -23.64 10.81 -11.70
C ASP A 133 -24.51 11.99 -11.24
N LEU A 134 -24.43 12.37 -9.95
CA LEU A 134 -25.11 13.57 -9.43
C LEU A 134 -24.59 14.88 -10.04
N ALA A 135 -23.34 14.90 -10.53
CA ALA A 135 -22.71 16.07 -11.16
C ALA A 135 -22.73 16.01 -12.70
N LYS A 136 -23.18 14.89 -13.28
CA LYS A 136 -23.18 14.61 -14.72
C LYS A 136 -24.25 15.42 -15.45
N GLY A 137 -23.92 15.94 -16.63
CA GLY A 137 -24.85 16.72 -17.46
C GLY A 137 -25.23 18.11 -16.93
N LYS A 138 -24.69 18.55 -15.79
CA LYS A 138 -24.94 19.88 -15.21
C LYS A 138 -23.96 20.93 -15.75
N ALA A 139 -24.39 22.17 -15.95
CA ALA A 139 -23.55 23.26 -16.46
C ALA A 139 -22.34 23.55 -15.55
N LYS A 140 -21.27 24.14 -16.11
CA LYS A 140 -20.07 24.54 -15.34
C LYS A 140 -20.47 25.63 -14.33
N LYS A 141 -20.08 25.49 -13.06
CA LYS A 141 -20.49 26.35 -11.92
C LYS A 141 -22.00 26.30 -11.56
N ASP A 142 -22.70 25.24 -11.95
CA ASP A 142 -24.10 25.05 -11.54
C ASP A 142 -24.24 24.99 -10.01
N LYS A 143 -25.12 25.84 -9.48
CA LYS A 143 -25.45 25.95 -8.05
C LYS A 143 -26.75 25.22 -7.70
N SER A 144 -27.28 24.41 -8.61
CA SER A 144 -28.47 23.59 -8.37
C SER A 144 -28.30 22.76 -7.09
N VAL A 145 -29.40 22.66 -6.34
CA VAL A 145 -29.45 21.91 -5.09
C VAL A 145 -29.45 20.42 -5.42
N ILE A 146 -28.62 19.65 -4.70
CA ILE A 146 -28.49 18.21 -4.91
C ILE A 146 -29.60 17.50 -4.13
N ALA A 147 -30.36 16.65 -4.83
CA ALA A 147 -31.24 15.68 -4.19
C ALA A 147 -30.40 14.47 -3.73
N TRP A 148 -30.10 14.40 -2.43
CA TRP A 148 -29.28 13.33 -1.87
C TRP A 148 -30.11 12.08 -1.59
N SER A 149 -29.85 11.00 -2.33
CA SER A 149 -30.35 9.67 -2.02
C SER A 149 -29.60 9.06 -0.81
N VAL A 150 -30.12 7.97 -0.27
CA VAL A 150 -29.47 7.24 0.83
C VAL A 150 -28.13 6.68 0.35
N GLU A 151 -28.09 6.11 -0.85
CA GLU A 151 -26.90 5.53 -1.48
C GLU A 151 -25.82 6.60 -1.68
N ALA A 152 -26.19 7.79 -2.15
CA ALA A 152 -25.24 8.89 -2.36
C ALA A 152 -24.64 9.40 -1.04
N LYS A 153 -25.42 9.45 0.04
CA LYS A 153 -24.91 9.81 1.37
C LYS A 153 -23.95 8.76 1.90
N THR A 154 -24.27 7.49 1.73
CA THR A 154 -23.39 6.38 2.12
C THR A 154 -22.09 6.41 1.33
N ALA A 155 -22.15 6.62 0.01
CA ALA A 155 -20.97 6.76 -0.83
C ALA A 155 -20.11 7.96 -0.41
N PHE A 156 -20.72 9.11 -0.10
CA PHE A 156 -20.01 10.29 0.39
C PHE A 156 -19.27 10.02 1.71
N GLN A 157 -19.90 9.31 2.65
CA GLN A 157 -19.25 8.93 3.90
C GLN A 157 -18.13 7.91 3.68
N ALA A 158 -18.37 6.87 2.87
CA ALA A 158 -17.35 5.89 2.53
C ALA A 158 -16.10 6.53 1.88
N CYS A 159 -16.28 7.54 1.02
CA CYS A 159 -15.17 8.31 0.46
C CYS A 159 -14.32 9.02 1.53
N LYS A 160 -14.94 9.51 2.61
CA LYS A 160 -14.21 10.10 3.74
C LYS A 160 -13.48 9.04 4.55
N ASP A 161 -14.13 7.90 4.77
CA ASP A 161 -13.55 6.79 5.54
C ASP A 161 -12.31 6.23 4.81
N PHE A 162 -12.32 6.15 3.48
CA PHE A 162 -11.13 5.77 2.70
C PHE A 162 -9.98 6.75 2.81
N LEU A 163 -10.24 8.06 3.00
CA LEU A 163 -9.18 9.04 3.26
C LEU A 163 -8.56 8.83 4.65
N VAL A 164 -9.37 8.43 5.65
CA VAL A 164 -8.87 8.10 6.99
C VAL A 164 -8.05 6.83 6.97
N GLN A 165 -8.51 5.82 6.24
CA GLN A 165 -7.81 4.55 6.05
C GLN A 165 -6.70 4.61 4.98
N SER A 166 -6.46 5.80 4.41
CA SER A 166 -5.51 5.94 3.30
C SER A 166 -4.12 5.50 3.75
N THR A 167 -3.58 4.55 3.00
CA THR A 167 -2.29 3.93 3.30
C THR A 167 -1.14 4.82 2.82
N ILE A 168 -0.03 4.80 3.56
CA ILE A 168 1.25 5.35 3.09
C ILE A 168 1.59 4.65 1.76
N LEU A 169 1.88 5.43 0.72
CA LEU A 169 2.46 4.90 -0.50
C LEU A 169 3.96 4.70 -0.26
N ALA A 170 4.37 3.44 -0.14
CA ALA A 170 5.78 3.08 -0.03
C ALA A 170 6.55 3.49 -1.30
N TYR A 171 7.82 3.83 -1.14
CA TYR A 171 8.69 4.05 -2.30
C TYR A 171 8.90 2.74 -3.06
N PRO A 172 9.02 2.80 -4.40
CA PRO A 172 9.52 1.67 -5.16
C PRO A 172 10.89 1.25 -4.61
N LYS A 173 11.13 -0.05 -4.44
CA LYS A 173 12.47 -0.51 -4.08
C LYS A 173 13.41 -0.27 -5.26
N CYS A 174 14.63 0.21 -5.00
CA CYS A 174 15.60 0.53 -6.06
C CYS A 174 15.88 -0.64 -7.00
N ASP A 175 15.83 -1.87 -6.50
CA ASP A 175 16.09 -3.09 -7.28
C ASP A 175 14.82 -3.81 -7.76
N ALA A 176 13.64 -3.20 -7.57
CA ALA A 176 12.41 -3.84 -8.00
C ALA A 176 12.28 -3.77 -9.53
N GLN A 177 11.89 -4.88 -10.14
CA GLN A 177 11.51 -4.85 -11.54
C GLN A 177 10.25 -3.99 -11.67
N LEU A 178 10.28 -2.97 -12.52
CA LEU A 178 9.11 -2.13 -12.77
C LEU A 178 8.40 -2.62 -14.03
N SER A 179 7.09 -2.78 -13.97
CA SER A 179 6.26 -3.06 -15.14
C SER A 179 5.31 -1.89 -15.39
N LEU A 180 5.30 -1.40 -16.64
CA LEU A 180 4.37 -0.37 -17.06
C LEU A 180 3.20 -1.04 -17.77
N VAL A 181 2.01 -0.92 -17.19
CA VAL A 181 0.77 -1.38 -17.82
C VAL A 181 0.09 -0.17 -18.43
N THR A 182 -0.16 -0.21 -19.74
CA THR A 182 -0.82 0.87 -20.46
C THR A 182 -2.11 0.36 -21.10
N ASP A 183 -3.15 1.17 -21.03
CA ASP A 183 -4.41 0.95 -21.72
C ASP A 183 -4.80 2.22 -22.48
N ALA A 184 -5.37 2.04 -23.66
CA ALA A 184 -5.80 3.15 -24.50
C ALA A 184 -7.17 2.83 -25.11
N SER A 185 -8.10 3.77 -24.94
CA SER A 185 -9.43 3.75 -25.55
C SER A 185 -9.60 4.95 -26.49
N GLU A 186 -10.69 4.98 -27.25
CA GLU A 186 -11.04 6.13 -28.11
C GLU A 186 -11.14 7.47 -27.35
N THR A 187 -11.31 7.43 -26.02
CA THR A 187 -11.56 8.63 -25.19
C THR A 187 -10.46 8.95 -24.18
N ALA A 188 -9.64 7.97 -23.80
CA ALA A 188 -8.63 8.16 -22.76
C ALA A 188 -7.48 7.17 -22.89
N ILE A 189 -6.30 7.60 -22.45
CA ILE A 189 -5.10 6.78 -22.27
C ILE A 189 -4.83 6.72 -20.78
N GLY A 190 -4.60 5.51 -20.26
CA GLY A 190 -4.21 5.23 -18.89
C GLY A 190 -2.88 4.49 -18.85
N ALA A 191 -2.05 4.80 -17.87
CA ALA A 191 -0.85 4.04 -17.59
C ALA A 191 -0.68 3.89 -16.08
N VAL A 192 -0.29 2.70 -15.64
CA VAL A 192 0.01 2.39 -14.24
C VAL A 192 1.38 1.73 -14.20
N LEU A 193 2.26 2.27 -13.36
CA LEU A 193 3.55 1.67 -13.05
C LEU A 193 3.39 0.75 -11.85
N HIS A 194 3.74 -0.52 -12.02
CA HIS A 194 3.69 -1.55 -10.99
C HIS A 194 5.11 -1.95 -10.57
N GLU A 195 5.26 -2.26 -9.28
CA GLU A 195 6.40 -3.02 -8.79
C GLU A 195 6.15 -4.50 -9.12
N GLY A 196 6.78 -4.98 -10.19
CA GLY A 196 6.83 -6.38 -10.56
C GLY A 196 7.66 -7.16 -9.55
N ARG A 197 7.09 -8.24 -9.02
CA ARG A 197 7.84 -9.24 -8.28
C ARG A 197 7.96 -10.46 -9.15
N ASP A 198 9.17 -10.90 -9.42
CA ASP A 198 9.38 -12.24 -9.94
C ASP A 198 8.88 -13.24 -8.90
N PHE A 199 7.93 -14.08 -9.29
CA PHE A 199 7.46 -15.16 -8.45
C PHE A 199 7.38 -16.45 -9.27
N VAL A 200 7.68 -17.55 -8.59
CA VAL A 200 7.62 -18.90 -9.13
C VAL A 200 6.31 -19.53 -8.72
N VAL A 201 5.58 -20.09 -9.68
CA VAL A 201 4.38 -20.88 -9.38
C VAL A 201 4.83 -22.32 -9.14
N PHE A 202 4.63 -22.81 -7.92
CA PHE A 202 4.78 -24.23 -7.61
C PHE A 202 3.43 -24.93 -7.78
N THR A 203 3.41 -26.00 -8.58
CA THR A 203 2.21 -26.80 -8.82
C THR A 203 2.53 -28.29 -8.79
N ASP A 204 1.60 -29.09 -8.29
CA ASP A 204 1.60 -30.55 -8.41
C ASP A 204 1.05 -31.03 -9.77
N HIS A 205 0.52 -30.11 -10.59
CA HIS A 205 0.02 -30.40 -11.92
C HIS A 205 1.16 -30.41 -12.94
N LYS A 206 1.83 -31.56 -13.06
CA LYS A 206 3.01 -31.77 -13.91
C LYS A 206 2.86 -31.30 -15.37
N PRO A 207 1.70 -31.40 -16.04
CA PRO A 207 1.55 -30.85 -17.40
C PRO A 207 1.70 -29.31 -17.49
N LEU A 208 1.38 -28.57 -16.41
CA LEU A 208 1.41 -27.10 -16.44
C LEU A 208 2.84 -26.53 -16.44
N THR A 209 3.83 -27.29 -15.97
CA THR A 209 5.24 -26.85 -15.95
C THR A 209 5.84 -26.78 -17.35
N PHE A 210 5.25 -27.51 -18.29
CA PHE A 210 5.65 -27.50 -19.70
C PHE A 210 4.73 -26.62 -20.55
N ALA A 211 3.67 -26.04 -19.98
CA ALA A 211 2.63 -25.39 -20.76
C ALA A 211 3.17 -24.22 -21.60
N PHE A 212 4.10 -23.42 -21.08
CA PHE A 212 4.76 -22.33 -21.82
C PHE A 212 5.91 -22.78 -22.76
N LYS A 213 6.27 -24.06 -22.74
CA LYS A 213 7.36 -24.63 -23.56
C LYS A 213 6.86 -25.54 -24.68
N GLN A 214 5.55 -25.82 -24.73
CA GLN A 214 4.94 -26.71 -25.71
C GLN A 214 4.50 -25.95 -26.97
N ASN A 215 4.41 -26.65 -28.10
CA ASN A 215 3.81 -26.08 -29.31
C ASN A 215 2.30 -25.86 -29.08
N HIS A 216 1.84 -24.63 -29.31
CA HIS A 216 0.47 -24.19 -29.05
C HIS A 216 -0.49 -24.37 -30.23
N GLU A 217 -0.03 -24.90 -31.37
CA GLU A 217 -0.85 -25.08 -32.58
C GLU A 217 -2.10 -25.95 -32.35
N ASN A 218 -2.05 -26.87 -31.39
CA ASN A 218 -3.17 -27.77 -31.05
C ASN A 218 -3.96 -27.34 -29.80
N ASN A 219 -3.64 -26.18 -29.19
CA ASN A 219 -4.33 -25.73 -27.99
C ASN A 219 -5.70 -25.13 -28.34
N SER A 220 -6.71 -25.43 -27.52
CA SER A 220 -8.01 -24.78 -27.67
C SER A 220 -7.91 -23.27 -27.39
N PRO A 221 -8.78 -22.44 -27.98
CA PRO A 221 -8.81 -20.99 -27.71
C PRO A 221 -8.95 -20.65 -26.22
N ARG A 222 -9.62 -21.51 -25.44
CA ARG A 222 -9.74 -21.34 -23.98
C ARG A 222 -8.41 -21.55 -23.26
N GLN A 223 -7.64 -22.58 -23.64
CA GLN A 223 -6.33 -22.85 -23.07
C GLN A 223 -5.35 -21.72 -23.40
N ILE A 224 -5.37 -21.21 -24.64
CA ILE A 224 -4.55 -20.08 -25.07
C ILE A 224 -4.84 -18.85 -24.20
N ARG A 225 -6.11 -18.46 -24.02
CA ARG A 225 -6.48 -17.31 -23.16
C ARG A 225 -6.04 -17.48 -21.71
N HIS A 226 -6.12 -18.69 -21.16
CA HIS A 226 -5.67 -18.93 -19.77
C HIS A 226 -4.14 -18.86 -19.65
N LEU A 227 -3.41 -19.38 -20.64
CA LEU A 227 -1.95 -19.27 -20.67
C LEU A 227 -1.49 -17.82 -20.90
N GLU A 228 -2.17 -17.08 -21.77
CA GLU A 228 -1.93 -15.65 -21.98
C GLU A 228 -2.16 -14.87 -20.69
N PHE A 229 -3.26 -15.13 -19.99
CA PHE A 229 -3.52 -14.51 -18.68
C PHE A 229 -2.44 -14.86 -17.66
N ILE A 230 -2.04 -16.13 -17.50
CA ILE A 230 -0.99 -16.52 -16.56
C ILE A 230 0.36 -15.89 -16.97
N GLY A 231 0.65 -15.83 -18.27
CA GLY A 231 1.87 -15.26 -18.84
C GLY A 231 2.01 -13.75 -18.64
N GLN A 232 0.92 -13.04 -18.34
CA GLN A 232 0.97 -11.64 -17.89
C GLN A 232 1.64 -11.49 -16.52
N PHE A 233 1.67 -12.56 -15.71
CA PHE A 233 2.21 -12.53 -14.36
C PHE A 233 3.53 -13.31 -14.21
N THR A 234 3.63 -14.53 -14.77
CA THR A 234 4.85 -15.33 -14.73
C THR A 234 4.83 -16.47 -15.74
N SER A 235 6.01 -16.84 -16.24
CA SER A 235 6.24 -18.04 -17.04
C SER A 235 7.07 -19.10 -16.30
N ASP A 236 7.53 -18.84 -15.08
CA ASP A 236 8.32 -19.79 -14.26
C ASP A 236 7.38 -20.64 -13.40
N ILE A 237 6.96 -21.78 -13.97
CA ILE A 237 6.14 -22.78 -13.30
C ILE A 237 6.98 -24.02 -13.00
N ARG A 238 7.10 -24.38 -11.72
CA ARG A 238 7.90 -25.52 -11.24
C ARG A 238 7.04 -26.58 -10.57
N TYR A 239 7.46 -27.83 -10.71
CA TYR A 239 6.76 -28.95 -10.12
C TYR A 239 7.14 -29.09 -8.64
N ILE A 240 6.14 -29.33 -7.79
CA ILE A 240 6.32 -29.82 -6.42
C ILE A 240 5.40 -31.02 -6.21
N ALA A 241 5.88 -32.06 -5.53
CA ALA A 241 5.02 -33.20 -5.21
C ALA A 241 3.88 -32.76 -4.27
N GLY A 242 2.67 -33.28 -4.47
CA GLY A 242 1.51 -32.94 -3.63
C GLY A 242 1.76 -33.20 -2.14
N SER A 243 2.50 -34.26 -1.80
CA SER A 243 2.93 -34.56 -0.42
C SER A 243 3.83 -33.48 0.21
N SER A 244 4.50 -32.68 -0.61
CA SER A 244 5.36 -31.56 -0.20
C SER A 244 4.64 -30.21 -0.29
N ASN A 245 3.41 -30.17 -0.79
CA ASN A 245 2.58 -28.96 -0.91
C ASN A 245 1.50 -28.90 0.18
N LEU A 246 1.88 -29.22 1.42
CA LEU A 246 0.97 -29.41 2.54
C LEU A 246 0.07 -28.18 2.78
N VAL A 247 0.62 -26.97 2.67
CA VAL A 247 -0.13 -25.73 2.89
C VAL A 247 -1.24 -25.59 1.85
N ALA A 248 -0.92 -25.65 0.56
CA ALA A 248 -1.92 -25.50 -0.50
C ALA A 248 -2.94 -26.65 -0.50
N ASP A 249 -2.51 -27.89 -0.24
CA ASP A 249 -3.40 -29.05 -0.09
C ASP A 249 -4.39 -28.83 1.07
N THR A 250 -3.89 -28.38 2.23
CA THR A 250 -4.72 -28.04 3.41
C THR A 250 -5.76 -26.99 3.07
N PHE A 251 -5.37 -25.88 2.41
CA PHE A 251 -6.29 -24.80 2.03
C PHE A 251 -7.30 -25.22 0.95
N SER A 252 -6.92 -26.09 0.02
CA SER A 252 -7.81 -26.60 -1.03
C SER A 252 -8.90 -27.54 -0.49
N ARG A 253 -8.67 -28.15 0.68
CA ARG A 253 -9.57 -29.10 1.33
C ARG A 253 -10.40 -28.49 2.46
N ILE A 254 -10.32 -27.18 2.70
CA ILE A 254 -11.06 -26.49 3.79
C ILE A 254 -12.57 -26.70 3.67
N SER A 255 -13.13 -26.90 2.48
CA SER A 255 -14.56 -27.24 2.31
C SER A 255 -14.95 -28.63 2.83
N ALA A 256 -13.99 -29.52 3.13
CA ALA A 256 -14.22 -30.84 3.72
C ALA A 256 -14.11 -30.84 5.26
N ILE A 257 -13.65 -29.74 5.87
CA ILE A 257 -13.73 -29.55 7.32
C ILE A 257 -15.10 -28.97 7.63
N THR A 258 -16.07 -29.84 7.91
CA THR A 258 -17.29 -29.42 8.62
C THR A 258 -16.82 -28.81 9.94
N VAL A 259 -16.90 -27.49 10.09
CA VAL A 259 -16.70 -26.85 11.40
C VAL A 259 -17.75 -27.46 12.33
N PRO A 260 -17.35 -28.21 13.38
CA PRO A 260 -18.33 -28.71 14.33
C PRO A 260 -19.02 -27.49 14.94
N GLY A 261 -20.36 -27.45 14.91
CA GLY A 261 -21.15 -26.32 15.41
C GLY A 261 -20.94 -26.00 16.89
N SER A 262 -20.16 -26.80 17.60
CA SER A 262 -19.70 -26.57 18.96
C SER A 262 -18.35 -27.25 19.17
N VAL A 263 -17.36 -26.51 19.68
CA VAL A 263 -16.08 -27.07 20.14
C VAL A 263 -16.33 -27.90 21.41
N ASP A 264 -16.00 -29.20 21.40
CA ASP A 264 -16.08 -30.04 22.61
C ASP A 264 -14.81 -29.88 23.46
N PHE A 265 -14.92 -29.01 24.46
CA PHE A 265 -13.82 -28.70 25.38
C PHE A 265 -13.37 -29.88 26.25
N ASN A 266 -14.21 -30.92 26.45
CA ASN A 266 -13.81 -32.09 27.23
C ASN A 266 -12.91 -33.03 26.40
N GLU A 267 -13.16 -33.13 25.10
CA GLU A 267 -12.29 -33.86 24.18
C GLU A 267 -10.93 -33.17 24.08
N MET A 268 -10.92 -31.83 23.97
CA MET A 268 -9.68 -31.05 23.99
C MET A 268 -8.85 -31.25 25.27
N ALA A 269 -9.50 -31.31 26.44
CA ALA A 269 -8.80 -31.56 27.70
C ALA A 269 -8.17 -32.97 27.72
N THR A 270 -8.88 -33.96 27.19
CA THR A 270 -8.37 -35.34 27.09
C THR A 270 -7.19 -35.44 26.13
N ALA A 271 -7.23 -34.69 25.02
CA ALA A 271 -6.12 -34.59 24.08
C ALA A 271 -4.89 -33.93 24.73
N GLN A 272 -5.08 -32.85 25.49
CA GLN A 272 -3.98 -32.21 26.24
C GLN A 272 -3.37 -33.14 27.30
N ASP A 273 -4.18 -33.91 28.02
CA ASP A 273 -3.70 -34.86 29.02
C ASP A 273 -2.80 -35.95 28.40
N SER A 274 -3.04 -36.32 27.15
CA SER A 274 -2.29 -37.37 26.44
C SER A 274 -1.14 -36.83 25.57
N ASP A 275 -0.99 -35.52 25.48
CA ASP A 275 0.04 -34.86 24.67
C ASP A 275 1.41 -34.85 25.38
N GLY A 276 2.37 -35.60 24.82
CA GLY A 276 3.73 -35.67 25.33
C GLY A 276 4.55 -34.41 25.08
N GLU A 277 4.23 -33.64 24.03
CA GLU A 277 4.94 -32.41 23.69
C GLU A 277 4.55 -31.28 24.65
N LEU A 278 3.26 -31.14 24.97
CA LEU A 278 2.78 -30.20 25.98
C LEU A 278 3.43 -30.44 27.35
N ARG A 279 3.56 -31.71 27.76
CA ARG A 279 4.26 -32.08 29.00
C ARG A 279 5.71 -31.65 28.98
N SER A 280 6.40 -31.88 27.86
CA SER A 280 7.79 -31.45 27.72
C SER A 280 7.92 -29.92 27.77
N LEU A 281 6.97 -29.17 27.21
CA LEU A 281 6.98 -27.70 27.25
C LEU A 281 6.70 -27.13 28.65
N ILE A 282 5.86 -27.79 29.45
CA ILE A 282 5.62 -27.45 30.85
C ILE A 282 6.89 -27.70 31.69
N GLU A 283 7.58 -28.82 31.45
CA GLU A 283 8.77 -29.22 32.21
C GLU A 283 10.04 -28.46 31.81
N THR A 284 10.20 -28.11 30.53
CA THR A 284 11.45 -27.55 29.98
C THR A 284 11.56 -26.03 30.15
N GLY A 285 10.48 -25.34 30.58
CA GLY A 285 10.53 -23.92 30.93
C GLY A 285 10.91 -23.02 29.75
N THR A 286 10.17 -23.11 28.66
CA THR A 286 10.30 -22.17 27.51
C THR A 286 9.76 -20.78 27.86
N GLY A 287 9.83 -19.81 26.94
CA GLY A 287 9.25 -18.47 27.14
C GLY A 287 7.71 -18.41 27.27
N LEU A 288 7.05 -19.58 27.33
CA LEU A 288 5.61 -19.77 27.47
C LEU A 288 5.23 -19.96 28.94
N LYS A 289 4.06 -19.45 29.35
CA LYS A 289 3.52 -19.58 30.70
C LYS A 289 2.18 -20.28 30.62
N PHE A 290 2.16 -21.58 30.87
CA PHE A 290 0.94 -22.36 30.84
C PHE A 290 0.20 -22.27 32.19
N GLU A 291 -1.08 -21.93 32.15
CA GLU A 291 -1.98 -21.95 33.29
C GLU A 291 -3.21 -22.82 32.98
N GLN A 292 -3.68 -23.54 33.99
CA GLN A 292 -4.91 -24.33 33.89
C GLN A 292 -6.13 -23.43 34.08
N LEU A 293 -6.89 -23.21 33.01
CA LEU A 293 -8.11 -22.42 33.03
C LEU A 293 -9.34 -23.33 32.99
N SER A 294 -10.33 -23.00 33.80
CA SER A 294 -11.68 -23.59 33.73
C SER A 294 -12.54 -22.70 32.85
N LEU A 295 -13.02 -23.24 31.72
CA LEU A 295 -14.00 -22.57 30.87
C LEU A 295 -15.41 -22.93 31.34
N LEU A 296 -16.34 -21.96 31.31
CA LEU A 296 -17.73 -22.09 31.76
C LEU A 296 -18.51 -23.27 31.13
N SER A 297 -18.05 -23.75 29.98
CA SER A 297 -18.63 -24.85 29.19
C SER A 297 -17.94 -26.21 29.38
N SER A 298 -16.83 -26.29 30.14
CA SER A 298 -16.04 -27.52 30.35
C SER A 298 -16.07 -27.94 31.82
N LYS A 299 -16.16 -29.24 32.09
CA LYS A 299 -15.98 -29.80 33.46
C LYS A 299 -14.50 -30.09 33.77
N ARG A 300 -13.61 -29.88 32.81
CA ARG A 300 -12.17 -30.14 32.91
C ARG A 300 -11.35 -28.88 32.69
N PHE A 301 -10.20 -28.82 33.35
CA PHE A 301 -9.22 -27.76 33.16
C PHE A 301 -8.49 -27.93 31.84
N LEU A 302 -8.21 -26.81 31.17
CA LEU A 302 -7.43 -26.76 29.94
C LEU A 302 -6.16 -25.95 30.20
N TYR A 303 -5.03 -26.44 29.71
CA TYR A 303 -3.79 -25.66 29.71
C TYR A 303 -3.86 -24.60 28.62
N CYS A 304 -3.73 -23.34 29.03
CA CYS A 304 -3.69 -22.17 28.17
C CYS A 304 -2.39 -21.41 28.38
N ASP A 305 -1.76 -20.93 27.32
CA ASP A 305 -0.62 -20.01 27.46
C ASP A 305 -1.11 -18.58 27.75
N ILE A 306 -0.57 -18.00 28.80
CA ILE A 306 -0.85 -16.64 29.27
C ILE A 306 0.40 -15.74 29.19
N SER A 307 1.46 -16.17 28.48
CA SER A 307 2.72 -15.43 28.35
C SER A 307 2.56 -14.03 27.73
N THR A 308 1.54 -13.86 26.90
CA THR A 308 1.10 -12.56 26.41
C THR A 308 -0.15 -12.17 27.19
N ASP A 309 -0.14 -11.00 27.83
CA ASP A 309 -1.19 -10.46 28.73
C ASP A 309 -2.54 -10.15 28.01
N LYS A 310 -2.83 -10.91 26.95
CA LYS A 310 -4.08 -10.97 26.20
C LYS A 310 -4.68 -12.35 26.44
N SER A 311 -5.68 -12.41 27.30
CA SER A 311 -6.57 -13.56 27.42
C SER A 311 -7.20 -13.88 26.05
N GLY A 312 -6.73 -14.95 25.39
CA GLY A 312 -7.43 -15.51 24.22
C GLY A 312 -6.58 -15.97 23.04
N HIS A 313 -5.43 -16.60 23.24
CA HIS A 313 -4.79 -17.39 22.18
C HIS A 313 -4.72 -18.86 22.58
N MET A 314 -5.66 -19.66 22.08
CA MET A 314 -5.48 -21.12 22.03
C MET A 314 -4.39 -21.41 21.00
N PHE A 315 -3.40 -22.18 21.41
CA PHE A 315 -2.19 -22.45 20.66
C PHE A 315 -2.49 -23.15 19.32
N GLN A 316 -2.12 -22.51 18.21
CA GLN A 316 -1.81 -23.19 16.95
C GLN A 316 -0.65 -22.44 16.29
N TYR A 317 0.53 -23.06 16.24
CA TYR A 317 1.77 -22.42 15.78
C TYR A 317 2.05 -22.72 14.29
N HIS A 318 2.54 -21.70 13.56
CA HIS A 318 3.42 -21.86 12.40
C HIS A 318 4.38 -20.67 12.29
N SER A 319 5.67 -20.96 12.11
CA SER A 319 6.83 -20.06 12.08
C SER A 319 7.11 -19.43 10.72
N GLU A 320 7.56 -18.17 10.66
CA GLU A 320 8.88 -17.74 10.08
C GLU A 320 9.05 -16.19 9.87
N ARG A 321 10.21 -15.66 10.36
CA ARG A 321 11.11 -14.56 9.86
C ARG A 321 10.62 -13.09 9.77
N LYS A 322 11.20 -12.12 10.52
CA LYS A 322 12.51 -11.37 10.46
C LYS A 322 12.49 -10.04 9.66
N SER A 323 12.59 -8.93 10.43
CA SER A 323 13.38 -7.67 10.28
C SER A 323 13.30 -6.76 9.03
N LEU A 324 13.02 -5.46 9.23
CA LEU A 324 13.99 -4.33 9.18
C LEU A 324 13.28 -2.95 9.29
N ILE A 325 13.94 -2.00 9.97
CA ILE A 325 13.47 -0.66 10.36
C ILE A 325 14.20 0.38 9.48
N TYR A 326 13.51 1.43 8.99
CA TYR A 326 14.08 2.53 8.22
C TYR A 326 13.81 3.91 8.85
N TYR A 327 14.84 4.75 8.86
CA TYR A 327 14.96 6.13 9.39
C TYR A 327 15.36 7.11 8.23
N PRO A 328 15.31 8.45 8.39
CA PRO A 328 14.56 9.30 7.43
C PRO A 328 15.27 10.48 6.73
N ALA A 329 14.57 10.99 5.69
CA ALA A 329 15.00 11.95 4.66
C ALA A 329 14.54 13.40 4.92
N CYS A 330 15.31 14.39 4.43
CA CYS A 330 15.14 15.85 4.63
C CYS A 330 14.69 16.61 3.35
N HIS A 331 14.43 17.92 3.46
CA HIS A 331 13.95 18.76 2.35
C HIS A 331 14.48 20.18 2.41
N ILE A 332 14.98 20.76 1.32
CA ILE A 332 15.32 22.18 1.19
C ILE A 332 14.20 22.95 0.46
N LEU A 333 13.61 23.97 1.08
CA LEU A 333 12.73 24.90 0.37
C LEU A 333 13.60 26.09 -0.07
N VAL A 334 13.62 26.48 -1.36
CA VAL A 334 14.39 27.65 -1.83
C VAL A 334 13.56 28.93 -1.76
#